data_AF-A0A955XMB3-F1
#
_entry.id   AF-A0A955XMB3-F1
#
_cell.length_a   1.000
_cell.length_b   1.000
_cell.length_c   1.000
_cell.angle_alpha   90.00
_cell.angle_beta   90.00
_cell.angle_gamma   90.00
#
_symmetry.space_group_name_H-M   'P 1'
#
loop_
_entity.id
_entity.type
_entity.pdbx_description
1 polymer ?
#
loop_
_entity_poly.entity_id
_entity_poly.type
_entity_poly.pdbx_seq_one_letter_code
_entity_poly.pdbx_strand_id
1 'polypeptide(L)'
;MARGLWVGVLLLLGGAPALAADTWTAIRPGVDRLHRTGGGQDIWALRVNLASPNVGLRVTADVAGERGVNTLTFARNTGVLAAINGDWSDGRTPVGLAISDGNLWHRHIQSPHGWGYFACTVDSRCVIDQAPPLDEAWWFGDPTLPPNRFFQAVGTNGLLLLQGGQRLQGCYDGARNPRSAVCLEADGAHLWMVVVDGRRAGAAGMTCDETRDLLLGFGCHDAAMLDGGGSSTLVVEGQVQNRPSDGSPRVVSNHLGITWTDAPDGRCPAPDTRFCRGNIIATCQGGRFLGEGDCAAFGAACEADGAYAYCVHPFCPDGHGQGADCTGETTFRSCNDGRLDEQDGDCGAFGLVCGEDAAGRARCMDRR
;
A
#
# COMPACT_ATOMS: atom_id res chain seq x y z
N MET A 1 7.78 -75.92 -35.72
CA MET A 1 8.64 -75.29 -34.70
C MET A 1 9.18 -73.98 -35.28
N ALA A 2 8.83 -72.85 -34.66
CA ALA A 2 9.52 -71.56 -34.65
C ALA A 2 8.48 -70.46 -34.36
N ARG A 3 8.27 -70.19 -33.06
CA ARG A 3 7.49 -69.05 -32.56
C ARG A 3 8.43 -67.83 -32.55
N GLY A 4 8.11 -66.79 -33.32
CA GLY A 4 8.77 -65.49 -33.24
C GLY A 4 8.11 -64.63 -32.15
N LEU A 5 8.91 -64.27 -31.15
CA LEU A 5 8.57 -63.37 -30.04
C LEU A 5 8.20 -61.97 -30.55
N TRP A 6 7.03 -61.46 -30.16
CA TRP A 6 6.72 -60.04 -30.24
C TRP A 6 7.20 -59.37 -28.94
N VAL A 7 8.26 -58.57 -29.02
CA VAL A 7 8.69 -57.70 -27.93
C VAL A 7 7.86 -56.43 -28.00
N GLY A 8 6.92 -56.27 -27.06
CA GLY A 8 6.20 -55.03 -26.86
C GLY A 8 7.13 -53.97 -26.27
N VAL A 9 7.40 -52.91 -27.03
CA VAL A 9 8.05 -51.70 -26.51
C VAL A 9 7.00 -50.95 -25.69
N LEU A 10 7.11 -51.05 -24.36
CA LEU A 10 6.37 -50.21 -23.44
C LEU A 10 6.98 -48.80 -23.50
N LEU A 11 6.39 -47.93 -24.30
CA LEU A 11 6.70 -46.50 -24.29
C LEU A 11 6.25 -45.93 -22.94
N LEU A 12 7.20 -45.81 -22.00
CA LEU A 12 7.07 -44.98 -20.82
C LEU A 12 6.96 -43.52 -21.30
N LEU A 13 5.72 -43.04 -21.43
CA LEU A 13 5.42 -41.62 -21.55
C LEU A 13 5.80 -40.96 -20.23
N GLY A 14 7.06 -40.51 -20.13
CA GLY A 14 7.47 -39.57 -19.12
C GLY A 14 6.62 -38.31 -19.27
N GLY A 15 5.72 -38.08 -18.32
CA GLY A 15 4.94 -36.85 -18.27
C GLY A 15 5.90 -35.67 -18.16
N ALA A 16 5.97 -34.87 -19.22
CA ALA A 16 6.55 -33.54 -19.12
C ALA A 16 5.85 -32.81 -17.97
N PRO A 17 6.57 -32.07 -17.10
CA PRO A 17 5.92 -31.23 -16.11
C PRO A 17 4.95 -30.32 -16.86
N ALA A 18 3.67 -30.38 -16.50
CA ALA A 18 2.65 -29.53 -17.11
C ALA A 18 3.11 -28.07 -16.94
N LEU A 19 3.44 -27.42 -18.07
CA LEU A 19 3.79 -26.01 -18.11
C LEU A 19 2.67 -25.22 -17.43
N ALA A 20 3.02 -24.27 -16.57
CA ALA A 20 2.04 -23.39 -15.97
C ALA A 20 1.30 -22.63 -17.09
N ALA A 21 -0.02 -22.71 -17.08
CA ALA A 21 -0.87 -22.05 -18.06
C ALA A 21 -1.39 -20.73 -17.47
N ASP A 22 -1.03 -19.63 -18.13
CA ASP A 22 -1.48 -18.28 -17.78
C ASP A 22 -2.70 -17.90 -18.60
N THR A 23 -3.75 -17.47 -17.91
CA THR A 23 -4.93 -16.87 -18.53
C THR A 23 -5.05 -15.43 -18.06
N TRP A 24 -4.93 -14.50 -19.01
CA TRP A 24 -5.09 -13.07 -18.77
C TRP A 24 -6.51 -12.61 -19.13
N THR A 25 -7.10 -11.75 -18.32
CA THR A 25 -8.40 -11.13 -18.56
C THR A 25 -8.33 -9.65 -18.22
N ALA A 26 -8.63 -8.78 -19.20
CA ALA A 26 -8.81 -7.36 -18.93
C ALA A 26 -10.15 -7.14 -18.19
N ILE A 27 -10.10 -6.65 -16.96
CA ILE A 27 -11.30 -6.42 -16.13
C ILE A 27 -11.86 -5.02 -16.41
N ARG A 28 -10.98 -4.02 -16.32
CA ARG A 28 -11.25 -2.61 -16.67
C ARG A 28 -9.97 -1.99 -17.24
N PRO A 29 -10.04 -0.84 -17.95
CA PRO A 29 -8.85 -0.09 -18.32
C PRO A 29 -7.91 0.14 -17.12
N GLY A 30 -6.70 -0.38 -17.22
CA GLY A 30 -5.68 -0.31 -16.16
C GLY A 30 -5.77 -1.40 -15.09
N VAL A 31 -6.68 -2.38 -15.21
CA VAL A 31 -6.82 -3.50 -14.26
C VAL A 31 -6.96 -4.82 -15.01
N ASP A 32 -5.89 -5.62 -14.98
CA ASP A 32 -5.84 -6.94 -15.61
C ASP A 32 -5.78 -8.03 -14.54
N ARG A 33 -6.47 -9.15 -14.79
CA ARG A 33 -6.45 -10.34 -13.94
C ARG A 33 -5.68 -11.46 -14.60
N LEU A 34 -4.75 -12.06 -13.85
CA LEU A 34 -4.07 -13.29 -14.18
C LEU A 34 -4.66 -14.46 -13.38
N HIS A 35 -4.93 -15.56 -14.06
CA HIS A 35 -5.11 -16.88 -13.45
C HIS A 35 -4.04 -17.83 -13.98
N ARG A 36 -3.20 -18.35 -13.09
CA ARG A 36 -2.12 -19.29 -13.40
C ARG A 36 -2.39 -20.63 -12.73
N THR A 37 -2.43 -21.70 -13.51
CA THR A 37 -2.57 -23.07 -13.00
C THR A 37 -1.44 -23.97 -13.51
N GLY A 38 -1.01 -24.94 -12.70
CA GLY A 38 0.03 -25.89 -13.07
C GLY A 38 1.04 -26.12 -11.95
N GLY A 39 1.83 -27.18 -12.05
CA GLY A 39 2.84 -27.51 -11.03
C GLY A 39 2.30 -27.73 -9.60
N GLY A 40 1.01 -28.09 -9.46
CA GLY A 40 0.34 -28.20 -8.16
C GLY A 40 0.02 -26.86 -7.49
N GLN A 41 -0.05 -25.79 -8.27
CA GLN A 41 -0.38 -24.43 -7.85
C GLN A 41 -1.63 -23.91 -8.58
N ASP A 42 -2.36 -23.03 -7.89
CA ASP A 42 -3.51 -22.28 -8.40
C ASP A 42 -3.38 -20.84 -7.88
N ILE A 43 -3.08 -19.92 -8.78
CA ILE A 43 -2.61 -18.57 -8.46
C ILE A 43 -3.51 -17.56 -9.17
N TRP A 44 -4.01 -16.61 -8.40
CA TRP A 44 -4.78 -15.49 -8.89
C TRP A 44 -4.02 -14.20 -8.61
N ALA A 45 -3.94 -13.32 -9.59
CA ALA A 45 -3.32 -12.02 -9.40
C ALA A 45 -4.08 -10.92 -10.15
N LEU A 46 -3.99 -9.70 -9.64
CA LEU A 46 -4.31 -8.49 -10.36
C LEU A 46 -3.04 -7.72 -10.63
N ARG A 47 -2.91 -7.20 -11.85
CA ARG A 47 -1.92 -6.18 -12.22
C ARG A 47 -2.67 -4.88 -12.46
N VAL A 48 -2.37 -3.87 -11.65
CA VAL A 48 -3.12 -2.61 -11.57
C VAL A 48 -2.18 -1.46 -11.97
N ASN A 49 -2.54 -0.70 -13.00
CA ASN A 49 -1.85 0.51 -13.40
C ASN A 49 -2.31 1.69 -12.52
N LEU A 50 -1.46 2.08 -11.56
CA LEU A 50 -1.70 3.17 -10.62
C LEU A 50 -1.67 4.55 -11.27
N ALA A 51 -1.07 4.69 -12.47
CA ALA A 51 -1.11 5.92 -13.23
C ALA A 51 -2.41 6.09 -14.06
N SER A 52 -3.31 5.09 -14.02
CA SER A 52 -4.60 5.20 -14.68
C SER A 52 -5.49 6.21 -13.95
N PRO A 53 -6.07 7.21 -14.64
CA PRO A 53 -6.87 8.26 -14.01
C PRO A 53 -8.20 7.75 -13.45
N ASN A 54 -8.58 6.51 -13.76
CA ASN A 54 -9.80 5.87 -13.28
C ASN A 54 -9.55 4.96 -12.07
N VAL A 55 -8.28 4.70 -11.72
CA VAL A 55 -7.89 3.78 -10.65
C VAL A 55 -7.60 4.57 -9.39
N GLY A 56 -8.19 4.16 -8.28
CA GLY A 56 -7.84 4.65 -6.95
C GLY A 56 -7.71 3.51 -5.95
N LEU A 57 -7.43 3.85 -4.70
CA LEU A 57 -7.15 2.89 -3.64
C LEU A 57 -8.08 3.09 -2.46
N ARG A 58 -8.36 1.99 -1.75
CA ARG A 58 -9.14 1.98 -0.52
C ARG A 58 -8.54 0.99 0.45
N VAL A 59 -8.03 1.46 1.58
CA VAL A 59 -7.75 0.59 2.73
C VAL A 59 -8.91 0.68 3.71
N THR A 60 -9.15 -0.36 4.49
CA THR A 60 -10.15 -0.35 5.59
C THR A 60 -10.05 0.91 6.43
N ALA A 61 -11.15 1.66 6.56
CA ALA A 61 -11.32 2.71 7.57
C ALA A 61 -11.78 2.13 8.92
N ASP A 62 -11.53 2.89 9.98
CA ASP A 62 -12.12 2.64 11.30
C ASP A 62 -13.60 3.05 11.39
N VAL A 63 -14.42 2.38 10.58
CA VAL A 63 -15.87 2.57 10.53
C VAL A 63 -16.59 1.23 10.51
N ALA A 64 -17.84 1.24 10.99
CA ALA A 64 -18.70 0.06 10.95
C ALA A 64 -18.92 -0.40 9.51
N GLY A 65 -18.79 -1.72 9.27
CA GLY A 65 -18.97 -2.32 7.96
C GLY A 65 -17.68 -2.51 7.15
N GLU A 66 -16.58 -1.85 7.53
CA GLU A 66 -15.27 -2.10 6.91
C GLU A 66 -14.32 -2.90 7.81
N ARG A 67 -14.38 -2.70 9.13
CA ARG A 67 -13.63 -3.48 10.12
C ARG A 67 -14.40 -4.71 10.58
N GLY A 68 -13.66 -5.76 10.95
CA GLY A 68 -14.23 -6.96 11.55
C GLY A 68 -15.15 -7.74 10.60
N VAL A 69 -14.92 -7.62 9.29
CA VAL A 69 -15.63 -8.34 8.23
C VAL A 69 -14.64 -9.15 7.39
N ASN A 70 -15.14 -10.01 6.51
CA ASN A 70 -14.30 -10.69 5.52
C ASN A 70 -14.12 -9.83 4.25
N THR A 71 -13.14 -10.19 3.41
CA THR A 71 -12.79 -9.45 2.19
C THR A 71 -13.94 -9.28 1.21
N LEU A 72 -14.84 -10.26 1.09
CA LEU A 72 -16.03 -10.16 0.23
C LEU A 72 -17.03 -9.13 0.76
N THR A 73 -17.28 -9.14 2.07
CA THR A 73 -18.17 -8.16 2.71
C THR A 73 -17.57 -6.76 2.64
N PHE A 74 -16.27 -6.59 2.89
CA PHE A 74 -15.58 -5.32 2.69
C PHE A 74 -15.74 -4.81 1.25
N ALA A 75 -15.51 -5.68 0.26
CA ALA A 75 -15.61 -5.29 -1.15
C ALA A 75 -17.04 -4.81 -1.51
N ARG A 76 -18.06 -5.52 -1.02
CA ARG A 76 -19.47 -5.16 -1.26
C ARG A 76 -19.88 -3.88 -0.54
N ASN A 77 -19.43 -3.69 0.70
CA ASN A 77 -19.80 -2.52 1.50
C ASN A 77 -19.15 -1.23 0.98
N THR A 78 -17.93 -1.33 0.46
CA THR A 78 -17.18 -0.17 -0.08
C THR A 78 -17.42 0.08 -1.57
N GLY A 79 -17.91 -0.93 -2.30
CA GLY A 79 -18.11 -0.86 -3.75
C GLY A 79 -16.81 -0.82 -4.56
N VAL A 80 -15.69 -1.27 -3.98
CA VAL A 80 -14.41 -1.38 -4.71
C VAL A 80 -14.53 -2.40 -5.85
N LEU A 81 -13.80 -2.14 -6.95
CA LEU A 81 -13.71 -3.05 -8.09
C LEU A 81 -13.09 -4.38 -7.68
N ALA A 82 -12.04 -4.32 -6.86
CA ALA A 82 -11.35 -5.48 -6.34
C ALA A 82 -10.87 -5.28 -4.91
N ALA A 83 -10.65 -6.38 -4.18
CA ALA A 83 -10.09 -6.37 -2.83
C ALA A 83 -9.27 -7.63 -2.53
N ILE A 84 -8.22 -7.47 -1.73
CA ILE A 84 -7.45 -8.54 -1.09
C ILE A 84 -7.48 -8.36 0.42
N ASN A 85 -7.34 -9.44 1.19
CA ASN A 85 -7.11 -9.33 2.63
C ASN A 85 -5.81 -8.55 2.91
N GLY A 86 -5.73 -7.91 4.07
CA GLY A 86 -4.58 -7.09 4.46
C GLY A 86 -3.63 -7.79 5.41
N ASP A 87 -3.30 -7.08 6.47
CA ASP A 87 -2.26 -7.37 7.44
C ASP A 87 -2.61 -8.53 8.38
N TRP A 88 -1.60 -8.97 9.12
CA TRP A 88 -1.76 -9.84 10.27
C TRP A 88 -2.57 -9.17 11.37
N SER A 89 -3.13 -9.99 12.26
CA SER A 89 -4.01 -9.50 13.31
C SER A 89 -3.75 -10.16 14.65
N ASP A 90 -3.79 -9.36 15.71
CA ASP A 90 -4.09 -9.84 17.06
C ASP A 90 -5.61 -9.70 17.29
N GLY A 91 -6.31 -10.83 17.31
CA GLY A 91 -7.77 -10.87 17.29
C GLY A 91 -8.36 -10.24 16.03
N ARG A 92 -8.91 -9.03 16.13
CA ARG A 92 -9.51 -8.28 15.01
C ARG A 92 -8.80 -6.94 14.74
N THR A 93 -7.65 -6.74 15.36
CA THR A 93 -6.86 -5.52 15.25
C THR A 93 -5.63 -5.84 14.41
N PRO A 94 -5.30 -5.03 13.38
CA PRO A 94 -4.09 -5.27 12.59
C PRO A 94 -2.85 -5.11 13.46
N VAL A 95 -1.72 -5.70 13.07
CA VAL A 95 -0.47 -5.58 13.85
C VAL A 95 0.34 -4.35 13.42
N GLY A 96 0.36 -4.09 12.12
CA GLY A 96 1.07 -3.01 11.47
C GLY A 96 0.22 -1.78 11.22
N LEU A 97 0.72 -0.96 10.29
CA LEU A 97 0.13 0.33 9.96
C LEU A 97 -1.25 0.17 9.32
N ALA A 98 -2.22 0.97 9.77
CA ALA A 98 -3.50 1.11 9.08
C ALA A 98 -3.88 2.59 8.94
N ILE A 99 -3.80 3.08 7.71
CA ILE A 99 -4.22 4.43 7.33
C ILE A 99 -5.26 4.30 6.23
N SER A 100 -6.35 5.03 6.40
CA SER A 100 -7.42 5.13 5.41
C SER A 100 -7.82 6.58 5.27
N ASP A 101 -7.83 7.07 4.04
CA ASP A 101 -8.17 8.45 3.69
C ASP A 101 -7.39 9.49 4.53
N GLY A 102 -6.12 9.18 4.79
CA GLY A 102 -5.23 9.97 5.63
C GLY A 102 -5.44 9.80 7.14
N ASN A 103 -6.52 9.13 7.58
CA ASN A 103 -6.79 8.85 8.98
C ASN A 103 -6.01 7.61 9.46
N LEU A 104 -5.07 7.83 10.37
CA LEU A 104 -4.32 6.78 11.05
C LEU A 104 -5.15 6.23 12.21
N TRP A 105 -5.62 4.99 12.07
CA TRP A 105 -6.44 4.36 13.10
C TRP A 105 -5.79 3.13 13.74
N HIS A 106 -4.70 2.62 13.17
CA HIS A 106 -3.84 1.67 13.87
C HIS A 106 -2.38 2.02 13.69
N ARG A 107 -1.71 2.25 14.82
CA ARG A 107 -0.28 2.50 14.87
C ARG A 107 0.45 1.17 14.98
N HIS A 108 1.59 1.11 14.31
CA HIS A 108 2.56 0.04 14.44
C HIS A 108 2.74 -0.37 15.92
N ILE A 109 2.61 -1.67 16.20
CA ILE A 109 3.04 -2.25 17.47
C ILE A 109 4.56 -2.46 17.38
N GLN A 110 5.32 -1.79 18.25
CA GLN A 110 6.76 -1.96 18.41
C GLN A 110 7.12 -3.45 18.58
N SER A 111 7.55 -4.10 17.50
CA SER A 111 8.26 -5.37 17.54
C SER A 111 9.73 -5.13 17.28
N PRO A 112 10.64 -5.82 17.99
CA PRO A 112 12.08 -5.73 17.75
C PRO A 112 12.51 -6.22 16.35
N HIS A 113 11.61 -6.78 15.54
CA HIS A 113 11.91 -7.30 14.20
C HIS A 113 11.58 -6.35 13.05
N GLY A 114 10.96 -5.20 13.32
CA GLY A 114 10.50 -4.25 12.29
C GLY A 114 9.32 -4.80 11.48
N TRP A 115 8.27 -3.99 11.28
CA TRP A 115 7.16 -4.37 10.40
C TRP A 115 7.18 -3.55 9.11
N GLY A 116 6.90 -4.23 7.99
CA GLY A 116 6.78 -3.62 6.67
C GLY A 116 5.36 -3.13 6.42
N TYR A 117 5.23 -2.28 5.41
CA TYR A 117 3.96 -1.73 4.99
C TYR A 117 3.93 -1.51 3.48
N PHE A 118 2.72 -1.50 2.93
CA PHE A 118 2.41 -0.89 1.64
C PHE A 118 1.65 0.40 1.92
N ALA A 119 2.10 1.52 1.36
CA ALA A 119 1.42 2.80 1.54
C ALA A 119 1.49 3.65 0.29
N CYS A 120 0.46 4.47 0.08
CA CYS A 120 0.36 5.37 -1.05
C CYS A 120 -0.01 6.76 -0.58
N THR A 121 0.56 7.77 -1.23
CA THR A 121 0.11 9.15 -1.16
C THR A 121 -1.28 9.30 -1.77
N VAL A 122 -1.85 10.50 -1.66
CA VAL A 122 -3.15 10.81 -2.30
C VAL A 122 -3.05 10.78 -3.83
N ASP A 123 -1.90 11.09 -4.42
CA ASP A 123 -1.65 10.93 -5.87
C ASP A 123 -1.16 9.54 -6.30
N SER A 124 -1.46 8.51 -5.51
CA SER A 124 -1.20 7.11 -5.87
C SER A 124 0.29 6.80 -6.10
N ARG A 125 1.21 7.61 -5.55
CA ARG A 125 2.63 7.24 -5.45
C ARG A 125 2.78 6.29 -4.27
N CYS A 126 3.04 5.04 -4.60
CA CYS A 126 3.06 3.95 -3.63
C CYS A 126 4.49 3.49 -3.32
N VAL A 127 4.69 3.00 -2.10
CA VAL A 127 5.93 2.39 -1.63
C VAL A 127 5.64 1.11 -0.86
N ILE A 128 6.59 0.19 -0.89
CA ILE A 128 6.68 -0.96 0.01
C ILE A 128 8.01 -0.83 0.75
N ASP A 129 7.97 -0.71 2.08
CA ASP A 129 9.20 -0.50 2.86
C ASP A 129 9.11 -1.07 4.28
N GLN A 130 10.25 -1.10 4.97
CA GLN A 130 10.48 -1.65 6.29
C GLN A 130 10.64 -0.51 7.29
N ALA A 131 9.84 -0.54 8.37
CA ALA A 131 9.68 0.56 9.32
C ALA A 131 9.19 1.85 8.63
N PRO A 132 8.07 2.45 9.05
CA PRO A 132 7.84 3.83 8.65
C PRO A 132 9.05 4.63 9.18
N PRO A 133 9.47 5.73 8.54
CA PRO A 133 10.50 6.61 9.10
C PRO A 133 9.98 7.18 10.43
N LEU A 134 10.07 6.37 11.49
CA LEU A 134 9.61 6.65 12.83
C LEU A 134 10.87 6.81 13.67
N ASP A 135 11.54 7.95 13.52
CA ASP A 135 11.76 8.63 14.78
C ASP A 135 10.36 9.05 15.27
N GLU A 136 10.10 8.82 16.56
CA GLU A 136 8.77 9.07 17.12
C GLU A 136 8.44 10.58 17.19
N ALA A 137 9.43 11.44 16.96
CA ALA A 137 9.31 12.89 17.12
C ALA A 137 8.77 13.58 15.84
N TRP A 138 9.08 13.06 14.66
CA TRP A 138 8.65 13.62 13.38
C TRP A 138 7.22 13.20 12.99
N TRP A 139 6.68 12.12 13.57
CA TRP A 139 5.33 11.61 13.25
C TRP A 139 4.28 11.79 14.36
N PHE A 140 4.68 11.87 15.64
CA PHE A 140 3.74 11.65 16.76
C PHE A 140 3.75 12.70 17.89
N GLY A 141 4.39 13.86 17.71
CA GLY A 141 4.38 14.94 18.71
C GLY A 141 2.99 15.46 19.11
N ASP A 142 1.98 15.36 18.23
CA ASP A 142 0.69 16.02 18.44
C ASP A 142 -0.53 15.20 17.97
N PRO A 143 -1.51 14.92 18.86
CA PRO A 143 -2.78 14.28 18.51
C PRO A 143 -3.74 15.17 17.69
N THR A 144 -3.37 16.39 17.29
CA THR A 144 -4.18 17.32 16.47
C THR A 144 -3.80 17.38 14.99
N LEU A 145 -3.01 16.43 14.47
CA LEU A 145 -2.39 16.49 13.14
C LEU A 145 -3.04 15.69 11.99
N PRO A 146 -3.41 16.32 10.84
CA PRO A 146 -3.75 15.58 9.61
C PRO A 146 -3.10 16.10 8.30
N PRO A 147 -2.99 15.27 7.23
CA PRO A 147 -2.87 13.81 7.22
C PRO A 147 -1.42 13.39 6.93
N ASN A 148 -1.09 12.17 7.34
CA ASN A 148 0.13 11.47 6.97
C ASN A 148 0.50 11.68 5.48
N ARG A 149 1.80 11.72 5.15
CA ARG A 149 2.29 11.60 3.75
C ARG A 149 1.51 10.54 2.96
N PHE A 150 1.13 9.46 3.64
CA PHE A 150 0.30 8.40 3.10
C PHE A 150 -1.20 8.63 3.33
N PHE A 151 -1.96 8.53 2.25
CA PHE A 151 -3.41 8.59 2.26
C PHE A 151 -4.03 7.21 2.47
N GLN A 152 -3.38 6.15 2.00
CA GLN A 152 -3.77 4.75 2.23
C GLN A 152 -2.53 3.99 2.72
N ALA A 153 -2.67 3.15 3.73
CA ALA A 153 -1.59 2.27 4.17
C ALA A 153 -2.11 1.00 4.84
N VAL A 154 -1.51 -0.14 4.48
CA VAL A 154 -1.76 -1.45 5.08
C VAL A 154 -0.43 -2.09 5.51
N GLY A 155 -0.39 -2.63 6.72
CA GLY A 155 0.73 -3.42 7.22
C GLY A 155 0.92 -4.71 6.40
N THR A 156 2.16 -5.19 6.35
CA THR A 156 2.53 -6.37 5.57
C THR A 156 3.35 -7.36 6.38
N ASN A 157 2.91 -7.66 7.61
CA ASN A 157 3.48 -8.74 8.42
C ASN A 157 5.03 -8.70 8.64
N GLY A 158 5.70 -7.57 8.41
CA GLY A 158 7.17 -7.51 8.56
C GLY A 158 7.97 -8.31 7.54
N LEU A 159 7.30 -9.11 6.70
CA LEU A 159 7.92 -9.97 5.71
C LEU A 159 7.96 -9.24 4.37
N LEU A 160 8.92 -8.32 4.26
CA LEU A 160 9.37 -7.89 2.94
C LEU A 160 10.06 -9.07 2.25
N LEU A 161 9.65 -9.30 1.01
CA LEU A 161 10.16 -10.37 0.16
C LEU A 161 11.24 -9.84 -0.77
N LEU A 162 11.01 -8.65 -1.33
CA LEU A 162 11.87 -8.00 -2.29
C LEU A 162 12.04 -6.52 -1.95
N GLN A 163 13.24 -6.01 -2.17
CA GLN A 163 13.52 -4.57 -2.16
C GLN A 163 14.62 -4.28 -3.17
N GLY A 164 14.45 -3.26 -4.00
CA GLY A 164 15.48 -2.93 -5.01
C GLY A 164 15.66 -4.02 -6.08
N GLY A 165 14.65 -4.86 -6.32
CA GLY A 165 14.74 -6.06 -7.17
C GLY A 165 15.60 -7.19 -6.59
N GLN A 166 16.01 -7.07 -5.33
CA GLN A 166 16.83 -8.08 -4.64
C GLN A 166 15.99 -8.92 -3.68
N ARG A 167 16.37 -10.19 -3.52
CA ARG A 167 15.78 -11.07 -2.51
C ARG A 167 16.20 -10.64 -1.11
N LEU A 168 15.23 -10.39 -0.24
CA LEU A 168 15.51 -10.14 1.18
C LEU A 168 15.57 -11.45 1.98
N GLN A 169 16.40 -11.45 3.02
CA GLN A 169 16.40 -12.49 4.04
C GLN A 169 15.18 -12.30 4.96
N GLY A 170 14.70 -13.36 5.61
CA GLY A 170 13.52 -13.27 6.49
C GLY A 170 12.42 -14.29 6.20
N CYS A 171 12.55 -15.04 5.10
CA CYS A 171 11.68 -16.17 4.81
C CYS A 171 12.02 -17.36 5.72
N TYR A 172 11.41 -17.40 6.91
CA TYR A 172 11.63 -18.49 7.88
C TYR A 172 10.59 -19.61 7.79
N ASP A 173 9.47 -19.38 7.12
CA ASP A 173 8.40 -20.37 6.95
C ASP A 173 8.65 -21.26 5.73
N GLY A 174 9.15 -22.47 6.01
CA GLY A 174 9.36 -23.53 5.03
C GLY A 174 8.12 -24.35 4.69
N ALA A 175 6.98 -24.13 5.36
CA ALA A 175 5.75 -24.84 5.06
C ALA A 175 5.02 -24.20 3.87
N ARG A 176 4.44 -25.04 3.01
CA ARG A 176 3.54 -24.57 1.96
C ARG A 176 2.19 -24.19 2.56
N ASN A 177 1.74 -22.98 2.28
CA ASN A 177 0.47 -22.44 2.72
C ASN A 177 -0.19 -21.62 1.59
N PRO A 178 -1.51 -21.35 1.67
CA PRO A 178 -2.08 -20.25 0.92
C PRO A 178 -1.36 -18.94 1.30
N ARG A 179 -1.11 -18.09 0.32
CA ARG A 179 -0.36 -16.83 0.50
C ARG A 179 -1.11 -15.68 -0.12
N SER A 180 -0.96 -14.51 0.47
CA SER A 180 -1.35 -13.23 -0.12
C SER A 180 -0.15 -12.31 -0.12
N ALA A 181 0.02 -11.53 -1.19
CA ALA A 181 1.16 -10.64 -1.33
C ALA A 181 0.81 -9.42 -2.17
N VAL A 182 1.58 -8.35 -1.96
CA VAL A 182 1.58 -7.15 -2.79
C VAL A 182 2.97 -6.88 -3.32
N CYS A 183 3.04 -6.28 -4.51
CA CYS A 183 4.30 -5.92 -5.12
C CYS A 183 4.17 -4.67 -5.98
N LEU A 184 5.27 -3.93 -6.11
CA LEU A 184 5.43 -2.85 -7.07
C LEU A 184 6.48 -3.24 -8.11
N GLU A 185 6.22 -2.90 -9.38
CA GLU A 185 7.23 -2.93 -10.43
C GLU A 185 8.23 -1.76 -10.26
N ALA A 186 9.39 -1.82 -10.92
CA ALA A 186 10.50 -0.88 -10.69
C ALA A 186 10.16 0.59 -10.98
N ASP A 187 9.18 0.86 -11.83
CA ASP A 187 8.70 2.21 -12.14
C ASP A 187 7.67 2.74 -11.13
N GLY A 188 7.21 1.89 -10.20
CA GLY A 188 6.14 2.19 -9.24
C GLY A 188 4.76 2.36 -9.88
N ALA A 189 4.62 2.20 -11.19
CA ALA A 189 3.38 2.44 -11.92
C ALA A 189 2.41 1.25 -11.84
N HIS A 190 2.92 0.05 -11.55
CA HIS A 190 2.10 -1.15 -11.46
C HIS A 190 2.14 -1.80 -10.09
N LEU A 191 0.96 -1.97 -9.50
CA LEU A 191 0.72 -2.75 -8.30
C LEU A 191 0.24 -4.15 -8.68
N TRP A 192 0.87 -5.15 -8.07
CA TRP A 192 0.39 -6.52 -8.08
C TRP A 192 -0.30 -6.86 -6.77
N MET A 193 -1.49 -7.46 -6.85
CA MET A 193 -2.19 -8.07 -5.71
C MET A 193 -2.33 -9.57 -5.99
N VAL A 194 -1.66 -10.41 -5.21
CA VAL A 194 -1.48 -11.83 -5.54
C VAL A 194 -2.04 -12.71 -4.43
N VAL A 195 -2.83 -13.73 -4.81
CA VAL A 195 -3.28 -14.81 -3.94
C VAL A 195 -2.87 -16.15 -4.53
N VAL A 196 -2.20 -16.95 -3.71
CA VAL A 196 -1.87 -18.35 -3.99
C VAL A 196 -2.79 -19.23 -3.15
N ASP A 197 -3.58 -20.09 -3.80
CA ASP A 197 -4.39 -21.08 -3.09
C ASP A 197 -3.51 -22.18 -2.47
N GLY A 198 -4.01 -22.83 -1.42
CA GLY A 198 -3.26 -23.89 -0.74
C GLY A 198 -4.14 -24.83 0.07
N ARG A 199 -3.49 -25.84 0.68
CA ARG A 199 -4.13 -26.84 1.56
C ARG A 199 -5.24 -27.67 0.88
N ARG A 200 -5.18 -27.85 -0.44
CA ARG A 200 -6.12 -28.72 -1.17
C ARG A 200 -5.44 -29.52 -2.28
N ALA A 201 -6.11 -30.59 -2.71
CA ALA A 201 -5.68 -31.33 -3.90
C ALA A 201 -5.62 -30.39 -5.12
N GLY A 202 -4.50 -30.42 -5.84
CA GLY A 202 -4.23 -29.53 -6.98
C GLY A 202 -3.70 -28.14 -6.63
N ALA A 203 -3.71 -27.73 -5.35
CA ALA A 203 -3.12 -26.47 -4.89
C ALA A 203 -2.49 -26.68 -3.50
N ALA A 204 -1.19 -26.98 -3.46
CA ALA A 204 -0.46 -27.22 -2.22
C ALA A 204 -0.19 -25.90 -1.45
N GLY A 205 -0.17 -24.77 -2.15
CA GLY A 205 0.35 -23.51 -1.66
C GLY A 205 1.86 -23.39 -1.86
N MET A 206 2.38 -22.26 -1.42
CA MET A 206 3.79 -21.91 -1.58
C MET A 206 4.48 -21.68 -0.23
N THR A 207 5.78 -21.98 -0.20
CA THR A 207 6.66 -21.48 0.86
C THR A 207 6.86 -19.98 0.71
N CYS A 208 7.46 -19.33 1.71
CA CYS A 208 7.82 -17.92 1.59
C CYS A 208 8.78 -17.68 0.41
N ASP A 209 9.82 -18.51 0.26
CA ASP A 209 10.81 -18.39 -0.81
C ASP A 209 10.18 -18.58 -2.20
N GLU A 210 9.29 -19.55 -2.35
CA GLU A 210 8.58 -19.78 -3.62
C GLU A 210 7.66 -18.62 -3.99
N THR A 211 7.04 -17.98 -3.00
CA THR A 211 6.22 -16.78 -3.20
C THR A 211 7.10 -15.61 -3.64
N ARG A 212 8.26 -15.42 -3.01
CA ARG A 212 9.24 -14.41 -3.41
C ARG A 212 9.71 -14.62 -4.86
N ASP A 213 10.02 -15.86 -5.23
CA ASP A 213 10.47 -16.20 -6.57
C ASP A 213 9.34 -16.04 -7.62
N LEU A 214 8.09 -16.33 -7.25
CA LEU A 214 6.92 -16.03 -8.08
C LEU A 214 6.82 -14.53 -8.38
N LEU A 215 6.94 -13.68 -7.35
CA LEU A 215 6.84 -12.23 -7.50
C LEU A 215 8.00 -11.68 -8.35
N LEU A 216 9.23 -12.16 -8.14
CA LEU A 216 10.34 -11.85 -9.06
C LEU A 216 10.02 -12.22 -10.51
N GLY A 217 9.38 -13.37 -10.73
CA GLY A 217 8.94 -13.80 -12.05
C GLY A 217 7.84 -12.93 -12.67
N PHE A 218 7.10 -12.18 -11.86
CA PHE A 218 6.15 -11.15 -12.32
C PHE A 218 6.81 -9.79 -12.61
N GLY A 219 8.12 -9.64 -12.37
CA GLY A 219 8.85 -8.39 -12.56
C GLY A 219 8.81 -7.46 -11.35
N CYS A 220 8.42 -7.97 -10.18
CA CYS A 220 8.37 -7.20 -8.94
C CYS A 220 9.74 -6.70 -8.52
N HIS A 221 9.81 -5.42 -8.16
CA HIS A 221 11.00 -4.75 -7.65
C HIS A 221 10.98 -4.68 -6.11
N ASP A 222 9.85 -4.24 -5.56
CA ASP A 222 9.60 -4.21 -4.13
C ASP A 222 8.35 -5.06 -3.83
N ALA A 223 8.39 -5.89 -2.79
CA ALA A 223 7.32 -6.84 -2.52
C ALA A 223 7.23 -7.19 -1.05
N ALA A 224 6.01 -7.44 -0.58
CA ALA A 224 5.76 -7.84 0.79
C ALA A 224 4.62 -8.86 0.89
N MET A 225 4.69 -9.70 1.92
CA MET A 225 3.67 -10.69 2.21
C MET A 225 2.58 -10.10 3.10
N LEU A 226 1.32 -10.39 2.74
CA LEU A 226 0.13 -10.08 3.53
C LEU A 226 -0.25 -11.30 4.38
N ASP A 227 -1.37 -11.22 5.11
CA ASP A 227 -1.85 -12.38 5.86
C ASP A 227 -2.20 -13.56 4.93
N GLY A 228 -1.79 -14.75 5.34
CA GLY A 228 -1.86 -15.98 4.55
C GLY A 228 -2.98 -16.92 5.00
N GLY A 229 -2.89 -18.18 4.59
CA GLY A 229 -3.76 -19.24 5.08
C GLY A 229 -5.24 -18.98 4.80
N GLY A 230 -6.09 -19.14 5.83
CA GLY A 230 -7.53 -18.95 5.70
C GLY A 230 -7.96 -17.51 5.40
N SER A 231 -7.07 -16.54 5.63
CA SER A 231 -7.30 -15.13 5.32
C SER A 231 -7.18 -14.83 3.83
N SER A 232 -6.38 -15.63 3.09
CA SER A 232 -6.08 -15.39 1.67
C SER A 232 -7.33 -15.41 0.79
N THR A 233 -7.75 -14.22 0.39
CA THR A 233 -8.97 -14.00 -0.38
C THR A 233 -8.78 -12.87 -1.37
N LEU A 234 -8.98 -13.14 -2.67
CA LEU A 234 -9.06 -12.12 -3.72
C LEU A 234 -10.51 -12.01 -4.20
N VAL A 235 -11.02 -10.78 -4.25
CA VAL A 235 -12.36 -10.44 -4.74
C VAL A 235 -12.22 -9.52 -5.94
N VAL A 236 -12.96 -9.80 -7.01
CA VAL A 236 -13.06 -8.96 -8.22
C VAL A 236 -14.52 -8.90 -8.61
N GLU A 237 -15.04 -7.70 -8.87
CA GLU A 237 -16.43 -7.43 -9.24
C GLU A 237 -17.44 -8.12 -8.29
N GLY A 238 -17.14 -8.06 -6.98
CA GLY A 238 -17.99 -8.65 -5.93
C GLY A 238 -18.01 -10.18 -5.89
N GLN A 239 -17.09 -10.85 -6.59
CA GLN A 239 -16.94 -12.31 -6.63
C GLN A 239 -15.57 -12.74 -6.09
N VAL A 240 -15.56 -13.76 -5.22
CA VAL A 240 -14.31 -14.39 -4.77
C VAL A 240 -13.70 -15.17 -5.93
N GLN A 241 -12.44 -14.90 -6.24
CA GLN A 241 -11.73 -15.50 -7.38
C GLN A 241 -11.09 -16.84 -7.01
N ASN A 242 -10.45 -16.88 -5.84
CA ASN A 242 -9.73 -18.05 -5.36
C ASN A 242 -10.63 -18.97 -4.52
N ARG A 243 -10.09 -20.07 -3.98
CA ARG A 243 -10.81 -20.97 -3.08
C ARG A 243 -10.25 -20.86 -1.66
N PRO A 244 -10.87 -20.05 -0.77
CA PRO A 244 -10.42 -19.88 0.60
C PRO A 244 -10.23 -21.21 1.33
N SER A 245 -9.11 -21.38 2.03
CA SER A 245 -8.75 -22.68 2.63
C SER A 245 -9.67 -23.11 3.78
N ASP A 246 -10.39 -22.15 4.38
CA ASP A 246 -11.35 -22.43 5.45
C ASP A 246 -12.74 -22.78 4.90
N GLY A 247 -12.88 -22.93 3.58
CA GLY A 247 -14.14 -23.20 2.88
C GLY A 247 -14.96 -21.94 2.56
N SER A 248 -14.72 -20.84 3.27
CA SER A 248 -15.30 -19.51 3.02
C SER A 248 -14.32 -18.40 3.38
N PRO A 249 -14.50 -17.16 2.86
CA PRO A 249 -13.68 -16.02 3.27
C PRO A 249 -13.71 -15.79 4.78
N ARG A 250 -12.53 -15.76 5.42
CA ARG A 250 -12.38 -15.49 6.85
C ARG A 250 -12.56 -14.00 7.14
N VAL A 251 -13.09 -13.68 8.33
CA VAL A 251 -13.04 -12.32 8.88
C VAL A 251 -11.59 -11.96 9.19
N VAL A 252 -11.11 -10.82 8.68
CA VAL A 252 -9.73 -10.34 8.86
C VAL A 252 -9.73 -8.95 9.50
N SER A 253 -8.55 -8.45 9.88
CA SER A 253 -8.38 -7.15 10.54
C SER A 253 -8.62 -5.97 9.60
N ASN A 254 -8.04 -6.03 8.40
CA ASN A 254 -8.14 -5.00 7.38
C ASN A 254 -7.94 -5.58 5.96
N HIS A 255 -8.08 -4.72 4.96
CA HIS A 255 -8.09 -5.06 3.55
C HIS A 255 -7.41 -3.98 2.72
N LEU A 256 -7.00 -4.34 1.50
CA LEU A 256 -6.59 -3.42 0.45
C LEU A 256 -7.52 -3.59 -0.76
N GLY A 257 -8.10 -2.49 -1.24
CA GLY A 257 -9.03 -2.47 -2.35
C GLY A 257 -8.63 -1.49 -3.45
N ILE A 258 -9.08 -1.81 -4.67
CA ILE A 258 -8.95 -0.98 -5.86
C ILE A 258 -10.30 -0.36 -6.17
N THR A 259 -10.39 0.97 -6.14
CA THR A 259 -11.55 1.68 -6.66
C THR A 259 -11.37 1.90 -8.16
N TRP A 260 -12.48 1.93 -8.89
CA TRP A 260 -12.47 2.26 -10.29
C TRP A 260 -13.71 3.08 -10.65
N THR A 261 -13.56 4.13 -11.47
CA THR A 261 -14.68 4.97 -11.93
C THR A 261 -14.78 5.00 -13.45
N ASP A 262 -16.00 4.96 -14.00
CA ASP A 262 -16.24 5.09 -15.44
C ASP A 262 -15.85 6.46 -15.99
N ALA A 263 -16.06 7.50 -15.18
CA ALA A 263 -15.71 8.88 -15.50
C ALA A 263 -15.23 9.60 -14.23
N PRO A 264 -14.28 10.55 -14.35
CA PRO A 264 -13.95 11.43 -13.24
C PRO A 264 -15.18 12.20 -12.76
N ASP A 265 -15.34 12.33 -11.45
CA ASP A 265 -16.34 13.16 -10.80
C ASP A 265 -16.11 14.62 -11.23
N GLY A 266 -17.16 15.31 -11.69
CA GLY A 266 -17.05 16.69 -12.18
C GLY A 266 -16.60 17.70 -11.12
N ARG A 267 -16.59 17.32 -9.84
CA ARG A 267 -16.01 18.12 -8.75
C ARG A 267 -14.49 18.07 -8.73
N CYS A 268 -13.87 17.10 -9.39
CA CYS A 268 -12.43 16.90 -9.42
C CYS A 268 -11.80 17.66 -10.59
N PRO A 269 -10.87 18.61 -10.34
CA PRO A 269 -10.17 19.31 -11.41
C PRO A 269 -9.15 18.40 -12.12
N ALA A 270 -8.66 17.38 -11.42
CA ALA A 270 -7.80 16.31 -11.94
C ALA A 270 -8.11 14.99 -11.18
N PRO A 271 -7.70 13.83 -11.71
CA PRO A 271 -7.98 12.53 -11.08
C PRO A 271 -7.42 12.38 -9.66
N ASP A 272 -6.19 12.85 -9.48
CA ASP A 272 -5.39 12.69 -8.27
C ASP A 272 -4.91 14.07 -7.83
N THR A 273 -5.68 14.71 -6.95
CA THR A 273 -5.45 16.11 -6.59
C THR A 273 -6.03 16.46 -5.24
N ARG A 274 -5.37 17.41 -4.58
CA ARG A 274 -5.96 18.21 -3.53
C ARG A 274 -5.99 19.66 -3.95
N PHE A 275 -7.10 20.34 -3.69
CA PHE A 275 -7.29 21.71 -4.16
C PHE A 275 -8.12 22.52 -3.17
N CYS A 276 -7.93 23.83 -3.19
CA CYS A 276 -8.64 24.77 -2.33
C CYS A 276 -9.91 25.32 -3.00
N ARG A 277 -10.95 25.50 -2.19
CA ARG A 277 -12.16 26.28 -2.49
C ARG A 277 -12.36 27.30 -1.37
N GLY A 278 -11.66 28.43 -1.46
CA GLY A 278 -11.49 29.30 -0.30
C GLY A 278 -10.70 28.57 0.79
N ASN A 279 -11.22 28.51 2.01
CA ASN A 279 -10.61 27.76 3.12
C ASN A 279 -10.96 26.27 3.17
N ILE A 280 -11.76 25.79 2.20
CA ILE A 280 -12.11 24.38 2.11
C ILE A 280 -11.03 23.65 1.32
N ILE A 281 -10.45 22.59 1.90
CA ILE A 281 -9.59 21.65 1.20
C ILE A 281 -10.43 20.49 0.67
N ALA A 282 -10.32 20.19 -0.61
CA ALA A 282 -11.03 19.10 -1.27
C ALA A 282 -10.04 18.05 -1.78
N THR A 283 -10.43 16.77 -1.75
CA THR A 283 -9.58 15.66 -2.18
C THR A 283 -10.25 14.80 -3.26
N CYS A 284 -9.49 14.48 -4.30
CA CYS A 284 -9.83 13.49 -5.31
C CYS A 284 -8.71 12.46 -5.47
N GLN A 285 -9.09 11.21 -5.70
CA GLN A 285 -8.18 10.13 -6.06
C GLN A 285 -8.82 9.21 -7.11
N GLY A 286 -8.07 8.84 -8.15
CA GLY A 286 -8.57 8.00 -9.23
C GLY A 286 -9.83 8.55 -9.90
N GLY A 287 -9.95 9.87 -9.98
CA GLY A 287 -11.12 10.55 -10.54
C GLY A 287 -12.34 10.57 -9.62
N ARG A 288 -12.28 9.99 -8.41
CA ARG A 288 -13.39 10.04 -7.45
C ARG A 288 -13.20 11.18 -6.47
N PHE A 289 -14.25 11.95 -6.24
CA PHE A 289 -14.29 12.94 -5.17
C PHE A 289 -14.44 12.25 -3.81
N LEU A 290 -13.47 12.42 -2.92
CA LEU A 290 -13.41 11.73 -1.64
C LEU A 290 -14.03 12.55 -0.51
N GLY A 291 -14.00 13.88 -0.61
CA GLY A 291 -14.60 14.76 0.38
C GLY A 291 -13.90 16.11 0.50
N GLU A 292 -14.36 16.88 1.47
CA GLU A 292 -13.84 18.20 1.79
C GLU A 292 -13.67 18.37 3.31
N GLY A 293 -12.74 19.24 3.71
CA GLY A 293 -12.55 19.70 5.08
C GLY A 293 -12.39 21.21 5.13
N ASP A 294 -12.78 21.84 6.23
CA ASP A 294 -12.59 23.28 6.43
C ASP A 294 -11.31 23.54 7.22
N CYS A 295 -10.29 24.11 6.58
CA CYS A 295 -9.04 24.46 7.26
C CYS A 295 -9.26 25.51 8.35
N ALA A 296 -10.25 26.41 8.18
CA ALA A 296 -10.53 27.46 9.14
C ALA A 296 -11.06 26.91 10.47
N ALA A 297 -11.59 25.69 10.50
CA ALA A 297 -12.05 25.03 11.72
C ALA A 297 -10.92 24.85 12.75
N PHE A 298 -9.65 24.85 12.32
CA PHE A 298 -8.47 24.77 13.18
C PHE A 298 -7.59 26.03 13.10
N GLY A 299 -8.13 27.14 12.59
CA GLY A 299 -7.40 28.40 12.45
C GLY A 299 -6.37 28.42 11.32
N ALA A 300 -6.41 27.45 10.40
CA ALA A 300 -5.54 27.37 9.23
C ALA A 300 -6.24 27.95 7.97
N ALA A 301 -5.44 28.28 6.95
CA ALA A 301 -5.93 28.64 5.62
C ALA A 301 -5.68 27.50 4.64
N CYS A 302 -6.53 27.31 3.64
CA CYS A 302 -6.20 26.38 2.57
C CYS A 302 -5.27 27.07 1.57
N GLU A 303 -4.10 26.49 1.33
CA GLU A 303 -3.17 26.95 0.29
C GLU A 303 -2.84 25.82 -0.68
N ALA A 304 -2.68 26.18 -1.96
CA ALA A 304 -2.37 25.23 -3.01
C ALA A 304 -0.91 25.37 -3.48
N ASP A 305 -0.25 24.24 -3.68
CA ASP A 305 1.03 24.11 -4.36
C ASP A 305 0.88 23.16 -5.57
N GLY A 306 0.85 23.71 -6.77
CA GLY A 306 0.64 22.94 -8.00
C GLY A 306 -0.68 22.14 -8.01
N ALA A 307 -0.58 20.80 -8.06
CA ALA A 307 -1.74 19.89 -8.06
C ALA A 307 -2.23 19.52 -6.65
N TYR A 308 -1.62 20.12 -5.63
CA TYR A 308 -1.79 19.79 -4.23
C TYR A 308 -2.27 20.99 -3.43
N ALA A 309 -2.90 20.70 -2.29
CA ALA A 309 -3.34 21.69 -1.34
C ALA A 309 -3.19 21.18 0.08
N TYR A 310 -3.01 22.13 1.00
CA TYR A 310 -2.71 21.93 2.40
C TYR A 310 -3.54 22.88 3.26
N CYS A 311 -3.90 22.46 4.46
CA CYS A 311 -4.31 23.39 5.49
C CYS A 311 -3.06 23.96 6.15
N VAL A 312 -2.75 25.22 5.84
CA VAL A 312 -1.55 25.93 6.27
C VAL A 312 -1.79 26.74 7.54
N HIS A 313 -0.97 26.47 8.55
CA HIS A 313 -0.96 27.16 9.82
C HIS A 313 -0.55 28.63 9.61
N PRO A 314 -1.21 29.61 10.25
CA PRO A 314 -0.99 31.05 10.02
C PRO A 314 0.40 31.57 10.41
N PHE A 315 1.26 30.72 10.98
CA PHE A 315 2.62 31.05 11.38
C PHE A 315 3.67 30.40 10.48
N CYS A 316 3.22 29.61 9.50
CA CYS A 316 4.11 29.10 8.48
C CYS A 316 4.66 30.24 7.63
N PRO A 317 5.95 30.17 7.26
CA PRO A 317 6.51 31.11 6.31
C PRO A 317 5.84 30.96 4.95
N ASP A 318 5.90 32.03 4.14
CA ASP A 318 5.35 32.04 2.78
C ASP A 318 5.92 30.87 1.98
N GLY A 319 5.05 30.04 1.37
CA GLY A 319 5.52 28.84 0.65
C GLY A 319 4.51 27.70 0.55
N HIS A 320 3.20 27.96 0.62
CA HIS A 320 2.17 26.94 0.39
C HIS A 320 2.24 25.76 1.37
N GLY A 321 2.72 26.03 2.58
CA GLY A 321 2.89 25.04 3.64
C GLY A 321 4.25 24.35 3.69
N GLN A 322 5.19 24.72 2.81
CA GLN A 322 6.56 24.21 2.82
C GLN A 322 7.55 25.37 2.98
N GLY A 323 8.39 25.37 4.01
CA GLY A 323 9.37 26.44 4.19
C GLY A 323 10.05 26.44 5.55
N ALA A 324 11.09 27.24 5.70
CA ALA A 324 11.70 27.48 7.01
C ALA A 324 12.31 28.88 7.05
N ASP A 325 12.03 29.61 8.13
CA ASP A 325 12.50 30.99 8.34
C ASP A 325 13.20 31.14 9.69
N CYS A 326 14.25 31.95 9.74
CA CYS A 326 14.91 32.30 10.99
C CYS A 326 14.00 33.21 11.82
N THR A 327 13.69 32.80 13.06
CA THR A 327 12.90 33.58 14.02
C THR A 327 13.79 34.36 15.00
N GLY A 328 15.08 34.06 15.03
CA GLY A 328 16.11 34.71 15.85
C GLY A 328 17.52 34.35 15.39
N GLU A 329 18.54 34.77 16.14
CA GLU A 329 19.95 34.51 15.79
C GLU A 329 20.31 33.01 15.76
N THR A 330 19.67 32.21 16.61
CA THR A 330 19.91 30.76 16.70
C THR A 330 18.65 29.94 16.50
N THR A 331 17.48 30.57 16.43
CA THR A 331 16.20 29.87 16.33
C THR A 331 15.63 30.00 14.93
N PHE A 332 15.07 28.90 14.44
CA PHE A 332 14.29 28.89 13.21
C PHE A 332 12.98 28.16 13.41
N ARG A 333 12.05 28.45 12.52
CA ARG A 333 10.77 27.76 12.40
C ARG A 333 10.71 27.12 11.04
N SER A 334 10.28 25.87 10.98
CA SER A 334 9.98 25.17 9.74
C SER A 334 8.49 24.88 9.64
N CYS A 335 8.00 24.78 8.41
CA CYS A 335 6.74 24.16 8.07
C CYS A 335 6.92 23.06 7.04
N ASN A 336 6.13 22.01 7.23
CA ASN A 336 6.03 20.87 6.32
C ASN A 336 4.54 20.54 6.14
N ASP A 337 4.10 20.51 4.88
CA ASP A 337 2.72 20.24 4.46
C ASP A 337 1.67 21.11 5.17
N GLY A 338 2.00 22.38 5.42
CA GLY A 338 1.12 23.36 6.04
C GLY A 338 1.17 23.38 7.56
N ARG A 339 1.97 22.55 8.21
CA ARG A 339 2.07 22.55 9.68
C ARG A 339 3.41 23.08 10.14
N LEU A 340 3.40 23.87 11.21
CA LEU A 340 4.57 24.18 12.01
C LEU A 340 5.24 22.90 12.53
N ASP A 341 6.53 22.79 12.32
CA ASP A 341 7.35 21.82 13.02
C ASP A 341 7.36 22.20 14.52
N GLU A 342 7.03 21.25 15.40
CA GLU A 342 7.02 21.52 16.85
C GLU A 342 8.42 21.68 17.43
N GLN A 343 9.43 21.23 16.67
CA GLN A 343 10.82 21.47 16.95
C GLN A 343 11.27 22.72 16.19
N ASP A 344 10.83 23.90 16.65
CA ASP A 344 11.57 25.14 16.38
C ASP A 344 13.05 24.85 16.72
N GLY A 345 13.90 24.80 15.69
CA GLY A 345 15.27 24.33 15.89
C GLY A 345 16.10 25.42 16.55
N ASP A 346 16.64 25.13 17.74
CA ASP A 346 17.65 25.97 18.37
C ASP A 346 19.05 25.50 17.97
N CYS A 347 19.59 26.15 16.95
CA CYS A 347 20.97 25.97 16.50
C CYS A 347 21.98 26.28 17.62
N GLY A 348 21.60 27.09 18.59
CA GLY A 348 22.42 27.48 19.73
C GLY A 348 22.78 26.28 20.62
N ALA A 349 21.92 25.26 20.69
CA ALA A 349 22.20 24.01 21.39
C ALA A 349 23.45 23.28 20.83
N PHE A 350 23.81 23.55 19.58
CA PHE A 350 24.97 22.99 18.89
C PHE A 350 26.08 24.02 18.63
N GLY A 351 25.97 25.23 19.19
CA GLY A 351 26.91 26.34 18.95
C GLY A 351 26.82 26.94 17.56
N LEU A 352 25.73 26.71 16.84
CA LEU A 352 25.47 27.19 15.48
C LEU A 352 24.52 28.41 15.50
N VAL A 353 24.42 29.11 14.37
CA VAL A 353 23.44 30.18 14.14
C VAL A 353 22.40 29.74 13.13
N CYS A 354 21.23 30.38 13.17
CA CYS A 354 20.30 30.27 12.07
C CYS A 354 20.81 31.08 10.87
N GLY A 355 20.79 30.49 9.69
CA GLY A 355 21.05 31.17 8.43
C GLY A 355 20.28 30.52 7.28
N GLU A 356 20.23 31.19 6.14
CA GLU A 356 19.52 30.69 4.96
C GLU A 356 20.46 29.88 4.03
N ASP A 357 19.97 28.74 3.55
CA ASP A 357 20.64 27.97 2.50
C ASP A 357 20.54 28.67 1.13
N ALA A 358 21.20 28.10 0.10
CA ALA A 358 21.18 28.68 -1.26
C ALA A 358 19.77 28.74 -1.89
N ALA A 359 18.78 28.07 -1.30
CA ALA A 359 17.39 28.11 -1.70
C ALA A 359 16.53 29.03 -0.81
N GLY A 360 17.16 29.83 0.07
CA GLY A 360 16.47 30.77 0.97
C GLY A 360 15.80 30.10 2.17
N ARG A 361 16.13 28.84 2.49
CA ARG A 361 15.50 28.12 3.63
C ARG A 361 16.39 28.18 4.86
N ALA A 362 15.81 28.53 5.99
CA ALA A 362 16.49 28.57 7.28
C ALA A 362 17.02 27.20 7.71
N ARG A 363 18.28 27.17 8.17
CA ARG A 363 19.00 26.00 8.67
C ARG A 363 20.05 26.41 9.70
N CYS A 364 20.52 25.45 10.50
CA CYS A 364 21.68 25.66 11.37
C CYS A 364 22.99 25.69 10.57
N MET A 365 23.76 26.76 10.76
CA MET A 365 24.98 27.05 10.04
C MET A 365 26.08 27.53 11.00
N ASP A 366 27.34 27.35 10.59
CA ASP A 366 28.49 27.86 11.33
C ASP A 366 28.54 29.40 11.25
N ARG A 367 29.02 30.06 12.32
CA ARG A 367 29.30 31.51 12.35
C ARG A 367 30.53 31.77 11.50
N ARG A 368 30.33 31.99 10.20
CA ARG A 368 31.41 32.46 9.32
C ARG A 368 31.86 33.87 9.65
#